data_AF-A0A965PDK1-F1
#
_entry.id   AF-A0A965PDK1-F1
#
_cell.length_a   1.000
_cell.length_b   1.000
_cell.length_c   1.000
_cell.angle_alpha   90.00
_cell.angle_beta   90.00
_cell.angle_gamma   90.00
#
_symmetry.space_group_name_H-M   'P 1'
#
loop_
_entity.id
_entity.type
_entity.pdbx_description
1 polymer ?
#
loop_
_entity_poly.entity_id
_entity_poly.type
_entity_poly.pdbx_seq_one_letter_code
_entity_poly.pdbx_strand_id
1 'polypeptide(L)'
;MPIPIEQLTARRRTVTIEEIGPLVFREPTLAEAQTSAVNPYWWVTTIECPDGTPFLTNPKEAGTIRADLAAALLAEVNRIRPTVAPSEGSGASQAPSNV
;
A
#
# COMPACT_ATOMS: atom_id res chain seq x y z
N MET A 1 5.82 4.71 -28.88
CA MET A 1 5.89 5.88 -27.96
C MET A 1 6.54 5.41 -26.67
N PRO A 2 7.51 6.13 -26.09
CA PRO A 2 8.13 5.74 -24.83
C PRO A 2 7.09 5.78 -23.69
N ILE A 3 7.17 4.81 -22.77
CA ILE A 3 6.33 4.75 -21.57
C ILE A 3 7.04 5.58 -20.46
N PRO A 4 6.35 6.53 -19.82
CA PRO A 4 6.91 7.27 -18.69
C PRO A 4 7.24 6.36 -17.51
N ILE A 5 8.41 6.55 -16.90
CA ILE A 5 8.91 5.66 -15.83
C ILE A 5 8.04 5.72 -14.57
N GLU A 6 7.37 6.86 -14.33
CA GLU A 6 6.47 7.04 -13.18
C GLU A 6 5.23 6.15 -13.26
N GLN A 7 4.90 5.64 -14.45
CA GLN A 7 3.83 4.66 -14.63
C GLN A 7 4.27 3.24 -14.24
N LEU A 8 5.57 3.02 -14.05
CA LEU A 8 6.19 1.71 -13.79
C LEU A 8 6.88 1.65 -12.42
N THR A 9 7.05 2.79 -11.73
CA THR A 9 7.63 2.84 -10.38
C THR A 9 6.57 2.67 -9.30
N ALA A 10 7.02 2.16 -8.15
CA ALA A 10 6.13 1.82 -7.03
C ALA A 10 5.47 3.07 -6.43
N ARG A 11 4.14 3.01 -6.31
CA ARG A 11 3.33 4.11 -5.79
C ARG A 11 3.31 4.12 -4.28
N ARG A 12 3.05 5.29 -3.70
CA ARG A 12 3.02 5.51 -2.25
C ARG A 12 1.67 6.06 -1.81
N ARG A 13 1.24 5.71 -0.59
CA ARG A 13 0.02 6.22 0.04
C ARG A 13 0.20 6.30 1.55
N THR A 14 -0.24 7.40 2.16
CA THR A 14 -0.33 7.51 3.62
C THR A 14 -1.66 6.95 4.11
N VAL A 15 -1.60 6.09 5.13
CA VAL A 15 -2.77 5.45 5.77
C VAL A 15 -2.56 5.46 7.28
N THR A 16 -3.61 5.81 8.02
CA THR A 16 -3.62 5.72 9.48
C THR A 16 -4.03 4.31 9.90
N ILE A 17 -3.16 3.62 10.60
CA ILE A 17 -3.44 2.31 11.20
C ILE A 17 -3.84 2.53 12.66
N GLU A 18 -4.90 1.85 13.10
CA GLU A 18 -5.34 1.88 14.49
C GLU A 18 -4.18 1.44 15.42
N GLU A 19 -4.07 2.08 16.59
CA GLU A 19 -3.00 1.88 17.58
C GLU A 19 -1.56 2.29 17.17
N ILE A 20 -1.25 2.44 15.87
CA ILE A 20 0.10 2.83 15.40
C ILE A 20 0.16 4.29 14.96
N GLY A 21 -0.89 4.77 14.28
CA GLY A 21 -0.92 6.10 13.67
C GLY A 21 -0.60 6.09 12.17
N PRO A 22 -0.20 7.24 11.60
CA PRO A 22 0.00 7.38 10.16
C PRO A 22 1.28 6.69 9.69
N LEU A 23 1.15 5.87 8.66
CA LEU A 23 2.25 5.20 7.97
C LEU A 23 2.14 5.42 6.46
N VAL A 24 3.28 5.41 5.77
CA VAL A 24 3.38 5.49 4.32
C VAL A 24 3.63 4.09 3.78
N PHE A 25 2.70 3.62 2.94
CA PHE A 25 2.78 2.32 2.29
C PHE A 25 3.17 2.51 0.84
N ARG A 26 4.18 1.76 0.40
CA ARG A 26 4.61 1.68 -1.00
C ARG A 26 4.18 0.35 -1.61
N GLU A 27 3.92 0.33 -2.91
CA GLU A 27 3.74 -0.93 -3.63
C GLU A 27 5.02 -1.79 -3.61
N PRO A 28 4.89 -3.11 -3.41
CA PRO A 28 5.99 -4.04 -3.61
C PRO A 28 6.62 -3.91 -5.00
N THR A 29 7.94 -3.87 -5.05
CA THR A 29 8.71 -3.92 -6.30
C THR A 29 9.12 -5.35 -6.63
N LEU A 30 9.54 -5.58 -7.88
CA LEU A 30 10.10 -6.86 -8.31
C LEU A 30 11.33 -7.27 -7.47
N ALA A 31 12.18 -6.30 -7.10
CA ALA A 31 13.36 -6.57 -6.27
C ALA A 31 12.97 -7.15 -4.91
N GLU A 32 11.91 -6.64 -4.29
CA GLU A 32 11.43 -7.11 -2.99
C GLU A 32 10.78 -8.49 -3.10
N ALA A 33 10.01 -8.72 -4.16
CA ALA A 33 9.44 -10.03 -4.45
C ALA A 33 10.53 -11.10 -4.61
N GLN A 34 11.66 -10.77 -5.23
CA GLN A 34 12.81 -11.69 -5.35
C GLN A 34 13.44 -12.02 -3.99
N THR A 35 13.42 -11.10 -3.04
CA THR A 35 13.96 -11.34 -1.69
C THR A 35 13.03 -12.15 -0.78
N SER A 36 11.77 -12.37 -1.18
CA SER A 36 10.75 -13.03 -0.35
C SER A 36 11.12 -14.44 0.09
N ALA A 37 11.89 -15.17 -0.72
CA ALA A 37 12.35 -16.53 -0.40
C ALA A 37 13.34 -16.58 0.77
N VAL A 38 14.08 -15.49 1.02
CA VAL A 38 15.14 -15.41 2.04
C VAL A 38 14.69 -14.56 3.24
N ASN A 39 13.79 -13.61 3.02
CA ASN A 39 13.24 -12.75 4.06
C ASN A 39 11.71 -12.86 4.07
N PRO A 40 11.10 -13.65 4.97
CA PRO A 40 9.63 -13.77 5.05
C PRO A 40 8.95 -12.45 5.43
N TYR A 41 9.69 -11.51 6.01
CA TYR A 41 9.20 -10.19 6.43
C TYR A 41 9.58 -9.07 5.47
N TRP A 42 9.91 -9.41 4.21
CA TRP A 42 10.27 -8.45 3.17
C TRP A 42 9.23 -7.32 3.03
N TRP A 43 7.95 -7.60 3.25
CA TRP A 43 6.86 -6.63 3.09
C TRP A 43 7.01 -5.41 4.00
N VAL A 44 7.72 -5.52 5.14
CA VAL A 44 7.99 -4.39 6.04
C VAL A 44 8.82 -3.30 5.39
N THR A 45 9.68 -3.63 4.41
CA THR A 45 10.50 -2.62 3.69
C THR A 45 9.67 -1.71 2.78
N THR A 46 8.38 -2.02 2.61
CA THR A 46 7.43 -1.18 1.87
C THR A 46 6.73 -0.16 2.77
N ILE A 47 7.03 -0.15 4.07
CA ILE A 47 6.36 0.69 5.07
C ILE A 47 7.37 1.69 5.66
N GLU A 48 7.02 2.96 5.58
CA GLU A 48 7.80 4.08 6.10
C GLU A 48 6.95 4.91 7.08
N CYS A 49 7.59 5.58 8.01
CA CYS A 49 6.98 6.64 8.79
C CYS A 49 6.75 7.88 7.90
N PRO A 50 5.88 8.83 8.31
CA PRO A 50 5.62 10.04 7.53
C PRO A 50 6.84 10.94 7.27
N ASP A 51 7.88 10.81 8.11
CA ASP A 51 9.15 11.50 7.97
C ASP A 51 10.14 10.79 7.03
N GLY A 52 9.73 9.66 6.42
CA GLY A 52 10.54 8.85 5.51
C GLY A 52 11.48 7.87 6.21
N THR A 53 11.45 7.77 7.54
CA THR A 53 12.21 6.74 8.26
C THR A 53 11.56 5.37 8.09
N PRO A 54 12.31 4.26 8.18
CA PRO A 54 11.73 2.91 8.13
C PRO A 54 10.73 2.68 9.26
N PHE A 55 9.65 1.94 9.00
CA PHE A 55 8.70 1.54 10.05
C PHE A 55 9.36 0.71 11.16
N LEU A 56 10.26 -0.21 10.79
CA LEU A 56 11.11 -0.94 11.72
C LEU A 56 12.58 -0.70 11.37
N THR A 57 13.40 -0.42 12.38
CA THR A 57 14.86 -0.28 12.24
C THR A 57 15.51 -1.58 11.77
N ASN A 58 14.92 -2.72 12.13
CA ASN A 58 15.34 -4.05 11.73
C ASN A 58 14.14 -4.88 11.23
N PRO A 59 14.02 -5.16 9.92
CA PRO A 59 12.91 -5.92 9.36
C PRO A 59 12.74 -7.34 9.96
N LYS A 60 13.80 -7.92 10.55
CA LYS A 60 13.71 -9.24 11.20
C LYS A 60 12.85 -9.23 12.47
N GLU A 61 12.65 -8.08 13.08
CA GLU A 61 11.82 -7.90 14.26
C GLU A 61 10.32 -7.96 13.93
N ALA A 62 9.95 -7.97 12.65
CA ALA A 62 8.56 -8.07 12.23
C ALA A 62 7.84 -9.33 12.75
N GLY A 63 8.59 -10.40 13.06
CA GLY A 63 8.04 -11.62 13.66
C GLY A 63 7.50 -11.44 15.08
N THR A 64 7.76 -10.31 15.74
CA THR A 64 7.24 -9.99 17.08
C THR A 64 6.01 -9.07 17.05
N ILE A 65 5.62 -8.57 15.86
CA ILE A 65 4.42 -7.76 15.70
C ILE A 65 3.19 -8.61 16.07
N ARG A 66 2.25 -8.04 16.82
CA ARG A 66 0.98 -8.69 17.12
C ARG A 66 0.27 -9.10 15.83
N ALA A 67 -0.30 -10.31 15.81
CA ALA A 67 -0.83 -10.91 14.59
C ALA A 67 -1.97 -10.09 13.94
N ASP A 68 -2.79 -9.41 14.73
CA ASP A 68 -3.87 -8.53 14.28
C ASP A 68 -3.33 -7.27 13.57
N LEU A 69 -2.33 -6.61 14.16
CA LEU A 69 -1.64 -5.47 13.54
C LEU A 69 -0.92 -5.90 12.26
N ALA A 70 -0.22 -7.04 12.28
CA ALA A 70 0.45 -7.56 11.09
C ALA A 70 -0.54 -7.84 9.94
N ALA A 71 -1.74 -8.36 10.26
CA ALA A 71 -2.79 -8.58 9.28
C ALA A 71 -3.28 -7.26 8.66
N ALA A 72 -3.49 -6.21 9.48
CA ALA A 72 -3.90 -4.89 8.99
C ALA A 72 -2.83 -4.26 8.09
N LEU A 73 -1.56 -4.34 8.48
CA LEU A 73 -0.43 -3.84 7.68
C LEU A 73 -0.32 -4.59 6.34
N LEU A 74 -0.36 -5.92 6.36
CA LEU A 74 -0.31 -6.75 5.15
C LEU A 74 -1.50 -6.50 4.22
N ALA A 75 -2.69 -6.27 4.75
CA ALA A 75 -3.86 -5.93 3.94
C ALA A 75 -3.64 -4.62 3.16
N GLU A 76 -3.02 -3.61 3.78
CA GLU A 76 -2.74 -2.35 3.08
C GLU A 76 -1.55 -2.45 2.12
N VAL A 77 -0.52 -3.25 2.43
CA VAL A 77 0.58 -3.56 1.49
C VAL A 77 0.05 -4.19 0.20
N ASN A 78 -0.90 -5.12 0.31
CA ASN A 78 -1.48 -5.83 -0.84
C ASN A 78 -2.62 -5.07 -1.53
N ARG A 79 -2.98 -3.88 -1.05
CA ARG A 79 -4.11 -3.12 -1.60
C ARG A 79 -3.76 -2.54 -2.96
N ILE A 80 -4.58 -2.88 -3.95
CA ILE A 80 -4.46 -2.37 -5.32
C ILE A 80 -4.52 -0.84 -5.33
N ARG A 81 -3.60 -0.20 -6.09
CA ARG A 81 -3.57 1.25 -6.29
C ARG A 81 -3.77 1.55 -7.78
N PRO A 82 -5.03 1.74 -8.23
CA PRO A 82 -5.35 1.87 -9.65
C PRO A 82 -4.65 3.05 -10.32
N THR A 83 -4.25 2.90 -11.58
CA THR A 83 -3.62 3.92 -12.43
C THR A 83 -4.64 4.88 -13.05
N VAL A 84 -5.87 4.42 -13.20
CA VAL A 84 -7.00 5.15 -13.76
C VAL A 84 -8.09 5.12 -12.70
N ALA A 85 -8.79 6.25 -12.49
CA ALA A 85 -9.99 6.24 -11.67
C ALA A 85 -10.90 5.10 -12.18
N PRO A 86 -11.46 4.26 -11.29
CA PRO A 86 -12.42 3.27 -11.73
C PRO A 86 -13.49 4.02 -12.54
N SER A 87 -13.73 3.63 -13.80
CA SER A 87 -14.83 4.20 -14.58
C SER A 87 -16.06 4.13 -13.71
N GLU A 88 -16.58 5.28 -13.29
CA GLU A 88 -17.87 5.35 -12.65
C GLU A 88 -18.85 4.73 -13.65
N GLY A 89 -19.35 3.54 -13.32
CA GLY A 89 -20.37 2.89 -14.11
C GLY A 89 -21.51 3.88 -14.29
N SER A 90 -21.90 4.12 -15.54
CA SER A 90 -22.99 5.01 -15.91
C SER A 90 -24.27 4.61 -15.19
N GLY A 91 -24.48 5.22 -14.03
CA GLY A 91 -25.65 5.09 -13.17
C GLY A 91 -26.10 6.46 -12.71
N ALA A 92 -26.14 7.42 -13.64
CA ALA A 92 -26.90 8.65 -13.44
C ALA A 92 -28.38 8.24 -13.33
N SER A 93 -28.81 7.90 -12.11
CA SER A 93 -30.22 7.87 -11.75
C SER A 93 -30.76 9.27 -11.98
N GLN A 94 -31.42 9.47 -13.13
CA GLN A 94 -32.32 10.58 -13.32
C GLN A 94 -33.44 10.44 -12.28
N ALA A 95 -33.32 11.19 -11.18
CA ALA A 95 -34.48 11.47 -10.35
C ALA A 95 -35.44 12.36 -11.18
N PRO A 96 -36.73 12.01 -11.31
CA PRO A 96 -37.68 12.85 -12.01
C PRO A 96 -37.85 14.16 -11.22
N SER A 97 -37.62 15.29 -11.89
CA SER A 97 -37.96 16.60 -11.35
C SER A 97 -39.47 16.79 -11.48
N ASN A 98 -40.18 16.75 -10.35
CA ASN A 98 -41.59 17.11 -10.29
C ASN A 98 -41.75 18.61 -10.59
N VAL A 99 -42.60 18.94 -11.57
CA VAL A 99 -43.26 20.23 -11.74
C VAL A 99 -44.76 19.98 -11.63
#